data_AF-A0A067CB31-F1
#
_entry.id   AF-A0A067CB31-F1
#
_cell.length_a   1.000
_cell.length_b   1.000
_cell.length_c   1.000
_cell.angle_alpha   90.00
_cell.angle_beta   90.00
_cell.angle_gamma   90.00
#
_symmetry.space_group_name_H-M   'P 1'
#
loop_
_entity.id
_entity.type
_entity.pdbx_description
1 polymer ?
#
loop_
_entity_poly.entity_id
_entity_poly.type
_entity_poly.pdbx_seq_one_letter_code
_entity_poly.pdbx_strand_id
1 'polypeptide(L)'
;MNNFQRLLDSAREDVARGTKPVARRPRTPDVIEKVLMYLLELDEDGFGDLFAFEQRVIPFFEGSATEYRLECTQAHDEFQALVETKLERFLTKEGWTPTEFYDHLRAELSTMDSLRSEHEHAEDLVRMIHDAFDFDSWAQSMRWSANGLARFDRK
;
A
#
# COMPACT_ATOMS: atom_id res chain seq x y z
N MET A 1 -15.70 -0.28 -0.74
CA MET A 1 -14.44 -0.33 -1.50
C MET A 1 -13.33 -0.35 -0.48
N ASN A 2 -12.47 -1.36 -0.53
CA ASN A 2 -11.51 -1.68 0.55
C ASN A 2 -10.19 -0.94 0.32
N ASN A 3 -9.31 -0.88 1.33
CA ASN A 3 -8.09 -0.09 1.25
C ASN A 3 -7.14 -0.60 0.17
N PHE A 4 -6.92 -1.93 0.08
CA PHE A 4 -6.04 -2.47 -0.95
C PHE A 4 -6.67 -2.44 -2.32
N GLN A 5 -8.00 -2.56 -2.43
CA GLN A 5 -8.69 -2.37 -3.71
C GLN A 5 -8.50 -0.94 -4.23
N ARG A 6 -8.58 0.06 -3.35
CA ARG A 6 -8.34 1.46 -3.72
C ARG A 6 -6.89 1.68 -4.17
N LEU A 7 -5.92 1.09 -3.47
CA LEU A 7 -4.50 1.11 -3.83
C LEU A 7 -4.26 0.42 -5.19
N LEU A 8 -4.90 -0.72 -5.43
CA LEU A 8 -4.82 -1.51 -6.66
C LEU A 8 -5.37 -0.77 -7.88
N ASP A 9 -6.60 -0.27 -7.79
CA ASP A 9 -7.27 0.43 -8.89
C ASP A 9 -6.50 1.70 -9.27
N SER A 10 -5.99 2.38 -8.24
CA SER A 10 -5.12 3.54 -8.35
C SER A 10 -3.81 3.25 -9.08
N ALA A 11 -3.07 2.24 -8.62
CA ALA A 11 -1.77 1.88 -9.18
C ALA A 11 -1.85 1.41 -10.64
N ARG A 12 -2.95 0.73 -11.02
CA ARG A 12 -3.23 0.32 -12.39
C ARG A 12 -3.52 1.50 -13.32
N GLU A 13 -4.21 2.53 -12.86
CA GLU A 13 -4.49 3.72 -13.67
C GLU A 13 -3.22 4.51 -14.02
N ASP A 14 -2.23 4.54 -13.14
CA ASP A 14 -0.99 5.29 -13.36
C ASP A 14 -0.04 4.63 -14.35
N VAL A 15 0.12 3.30 -14.26
CA VAL A 15 0.83 2.52 -15.30
C VAL A 15 0.18 2.71 -16.67
N ALA A 16 -1.16 2.78 -16.69
CA ALA A 16 -1.92 3.06 -17.92
C ALA A 16 -1.84 4.52 -18.41
N ARG A 17 -1.57 5.50 -17.52
CA ARG A 17 -1.32 6.90 -17.90
C ARG A 17 0.11 7.12 -18.38
N GLY A 18 1.09 6.43 -17.79
CA GLY A 18 2.50 6.43 -18.21
C GLY A 18 2.72 5.90 -19.63
N THR A 19 1.79 5.11 -20.17
CA THR A 19 1.84 4.55 -21.54
C THR A 19 1.22 5.45 -22.62
N LYS A 20 0.64 6.62 -22.28
CA LYS A 20 0.19 7.60 -23.30
C LYS A 20 1.37 8.51 -23.71
N PRO A 21 1.68 8.64 -25.01
CA PRO A 21 2.85 9.38 -25.49
C PRO A 21 2.59 10.89 -25.43
N VAL A 22 2.80 11.49 -24.27
CA VAL A 22 3.08 12.93 -24.16
C VAL A 22 4.57 13.06 -23.92
N ALA A 23 5.27 13.79 -24.79
CA ALA A 23 6.71 13.99 -24.74
C ALA A 23 7.17 14.68 -23.43
N ARG A 24 7.24 13.91 -22.35
CA ARG A 24 7.98 14.26 -21.13
C ARG A 24 9.33 13.55 -21.24
N ARG A 25 10.42 14.26 -20.91
CA ARG A 25 11.78 13.71 -20.86
C ARG A 25 11.77 12.37 -20.10
N PRO A 26 12.64 11.39 -20.45
CA PRO A 26 12.74 10.14 -19.70
C PRO A 26 13.19 10.50 -18.28
N ARG A 27 12.22 10.60 -17.37
CA ARG A 27 12.48 10.78 -15.95
C ARG A 27 12.70 9.37 -15.45
N THR A 28 13.86 9.12 -14.85
CA THR A 28 14.08 7.87 -14.12
C THR A 28 12.95 7.75 -13.10
N PRO A 29 12.23 6.62 -13.04
CA PRO A 29 11.16 6.45 -12.07
C PRO A 29 11.74 6.61 -10.67
N ASP A 30 11.01 7.36 -9.86
CA ASP A 30 11.38 7.65 -8.48
C ASP A 30 11.23 6.38 -7.60
N VAL A 31 11.76 6.39 -6.37
CA VAL A 31 11.78 5.22 -5.48
C VAL A 31 10.37 4.71 -5.23
N ILE A 32 9.42 5.63 -5.07
CA ILE A 32 8.01 5.32 -4.83
C ILE A 32 7.40 4.68 -6.07
N GLU A 33 7.61 5.24 -7.26
CA GLU A 33 7.14 4.70 -8.54
C GLU A 33 7.77 3.32 -8.81
N LYS A 34 9.05 3.13 -8.48
CA LYS A 34 9.73 1.83 -8.59
C LYS A 34 9.14 0.79 -7.64
N VAL A 35 8.83 1.15 -6.40
CA VAL A 35 8.18 0.24 -5.46
C VAL A 35 6.77 -0.10 -5.95
N LEU A 36 6.01 0.89 -6.40
CA LEU A 36 4.67 0.68 -6.95
C LEU A 36 4.71 -0.23 -8.18
N MET A 37 5.55 0.08 -9.16
CA MET A 37 5.76 -0.75 -10.34
C MET A 37 6.20 -2.15 -9.95
N TYR A 38 7.13 -2.30 -9.00
CA TYR A 38 7.56 -3.60 -8.53
C TYR A 38 6.42 -4.43 -7.92
N LEU A 39 5.63 -3.80 -7.03
CA LEU A 39 4.48 -4.44 -6.38
C LEU A 39 3.40 -4.83 -7.40
N LEU A 40 3.33 -4.14 -8.55
CA LEU A 40 2.44 -4.44 -9.66
C LEU A 40 3.01 -5.43 -10.68
N GLU A 41 4.33 -5.46 -10.88
CA GLU A 41 5.02 -6.24 -11.94
C GLU A 41 5.33 -7.68 -11.52
N LEU A 42 5.67 -7.91 -10.26
CA LEU A 42 6.07 -9.25 -9.79
C LEU A 42 4.92 -10.17 -9.45
N ASP A 43 3.71 -9.66 -9.57
CA ASP A 43 2.50 -10.39 -9.34
C ASP A 43 1.80 -10.39 -10.69
N GLU A 44 1.90 -11.50 -11.44
CA GLU A 44 1.16 -11.67 -12.71
C GLU A 44 -0.36 -11.42 -12.54
N ASP A 45 -0.86 -11.29 -11.30
CA ASP A 45 -2.22 -10.83 -10.94
C ASP A 45 -2.34 -9.60 -9.99
N GLY A 46 -1.26 -9.00 -9.46
CA GLY A 46 -1.25 -7.75 -8.66
C GLY A 46 -1.86 -7.81 -7.24
N PHE A 47 -1.14 -7.34 -6.21
CA PHE A 47 -1.54 -7.25 -4.77
C PHE A 47 -2.45 -8.40 -4.25
N GLY A 48 -2.45 -9.57 -4.89
CA GLY A 48 -3.53 -10.55 -4.75
C GLY A 48 -3.55 -11.14 -3.35
N ASP A 49 -2.36 -11.42 -2.83
CA ASP A 49 -2.14 -11.89 -1.46
C ASP A 49 -2.56 -10.85 -0.42
N LEU A 50 -2.26 -9.57 -0.66
CA LEU A 50 -2.60 -8.47 0.25
C LEU A 50 -4.11 -8.22 0.26
N PHE A 51 -4.76 -8.35 -0.89
CA PHE A 51 -6.20 -8.29 -1.01
C PHE A 51 -6.89 -9.50 -0.37
N ALA A 52 -6.39 -10.71 -0.61
CA ALA A 52 -6.91 -11.94 0.01
C ALA A 52 -6.73 -11.92 1.54
N PHE A 53 -5.60 -11.40 2.01
CA PHE A 53 -5.34 -11.13 3.42
C PHE A 53 -6.39 -10.15 3.98
N GLU A 54 -6.62 -9.01 3.33
CA GLU A 54 -7.58 -8.00 3.80
C GLU A 54 -9.00 -8.56 3.88
N GLN A 55 -9.45 -9.30 2.86
CA GLN A 55 -10.78 -9.92 2.85
C GLN A 55 -10.97 -10.89 4.02
N ARG A 56 -9.93 -11.63 4.40
CA ARG A 56 -9.98 -12.57 5.53
C ARG A 56 -10.01 -11.85 6.88
N VAL A 57 -9.36 -10.70 6.98
CA VAL A 57 -9.12 -10.00 8.26
C VAL A 57 -10.17 -8.92 8.55
N ILE A 58 -10.80 -8.32 7.52
CA ILE A 58 -11.87 -7.33 7.67
C ILE A 58 -12.94 -7.72 8.70
N PRO A 59 -13.44 -8.97 8.73
CA PRO A 59 -14.46 -9.39 9.70
C PRO A 59 -14.02 -9.26 11.17
N PHE A 60 -12.72 -9.21 11.46
CA PHE A 60 -12.22 -9.01 12.82
C PHE A 60 -12.49 -7.59 13.34
N PHE A 61 -12.68 -6.63 12.42
CA PHE A 61 -12.84 -5.21 12.71
C PHE A 61 -14.28 -4.70 12.52
N GLU A 62 -15.23 -5.59 12.23
CA GLU A 62 -16.64 -5.24 12.13
C GLU A 62 -17.23 -4.80 13.47
N GLY A 63 -18.08 -3.76 13.44
CA GLY A 63 -18.76 -3.23 14.61
C GLY A 63 -17.96 -2.15 15.35
N SER A 64 -18.42 -1.84 16.57
CA SER A 64 -17.95 -0.69 17.36
C SER A 64 -17.10 -1.10 18.58
N ALA A 65 -16.56 -2.32 18.60
CA ALA A 65 -15.70 -2.76 19.69
C ALA A 65 -14.47 -1.84 19.80
N THR A 66 -14.22 -1.33 21.01
CA THR A 66 -13.11 -0.41 21.29
C THR A 66 -11.80 -1.13 21.58
N GLU A 67 -11.87 -2.40 21.98
CA GLU A 67 -10.70 -3.24 22.25
C GLU A 67 -10.39 -4.15 21.06
N TYR A 68 -9.10 -4.35 20.80
CA TYR A 68 -8.63 -5.26 19.75
C TYR A 68 -8.52 -6.68 20.30
N ARG A 69 -9.02 -7.64 19.52
CA ARG A 69 -8.93 -9.07 19.85
C ARG A 69 -7.53 -9.59 19.54
N LEU A 70 -7.13 -10.72 20.12
CA LEU A 70 -5.83 -11.34 19.86
C LEU A 70 -5.62 -11.63 18.36
N GLU A 71 -6.69 -11.99 17.67
CA GLU A 71 -6.73 -12.23 16.23
C GLU A 71 -6.36 -10.98 15.42
N CYS A 72 -6.61 -9.77 15.93
CA CYS A 72 -6.17 -8.53 15.29
C CYS A 72 -4.64 -8.40 15.33
N THR A 73 -4.01 -8.69 16.47
CA THR A 73 -2.54 -8.65 16.60
C THR A 73 -1.87 -9.71 15.74
N GLN A 74 -2.39 -10.94 15.76
CA GLN A 74 -1.87 -12.02 14.90
C GLN A 74 -2.00 -11.70 13.40
N ALA A 75 -3.10 -11.06 13.02
CA ALA A 75 -3.27 -10.60 11.64
C ALA A 75 -2.30 -9.48 11.29
N HIS A 76 -1.97 -8.57 12.21
CA HIS A 76 -0.96 -7.53 11.96
C HIS A 76 0.43 -8.13 11.76
N ASP A 77 0.83 -9.11 12.58
CA ASP A 77 2.11 -9.82 12.40
C ASP A 77 2.22 -10.45 11.00
N GLU A 78 1.12 -11.05 10.53
CA GLU A 78 1.05 -11.63 9.18
C GLU A 78 1.10 -10.55 8.08
N PHE A 79 0.42 -9.42 8.28
CA PHE A 79 0.48 -8.28 7.36
C PHE A 79 1.91 -7.72 7.25
N GLN A 80 2.57 -7.52 8.40
CA GLN A 80 3.94 -7.05 8.47
C GLN A 80 4.86 -8.01 7.69
N ALA A 81 4.77 -9.31 7.94
CA ALA A 81 5.59 -10.31 7.24
C ALA A 81 5.37 -10.29 5.70
N LEU A 82 4.13 -10.09 5.24
CA LEU A 82 3.82 -9.97 3.82
C LEU A 82 4.47 -8.72 3.18
N VAL A 83 4.39 -7.57 3.86
CA VAL A 83 5.00 -6.33 3.39
C VAL A 83 6.52 -6.43 3.41
N GLU A 84 7.11 -6.94 4.50
CA GLU A 84 8.56 -7.16 4.62
C GLU A 84 9.09 -8.08 3.53
N THR A 85 8.42 -9.21 3.27
CA THR A 85 8.82 -10.15 2.20
C THR A 85 8.80 -9.46 0.83
N LYS A 86 7.78 -8.64 0.55
CA LYS A 86 7.69 -7.93 -0.73
C LYS A 86 8.76 -6.83 -0.83
N LEU A 87 9.04 -6.11 0.24
CA LEU A 87 10.12 -5.12 0.30
C LEU A 87 11.50 -5.76 0.15
N GLU A 88 11.80 -6.87 0.84
CA GLU A 88 13.09 -7.56 0.74
C GLU A 88 13.37 -8.02 -0.70
N ARG A 89 12.37 -8.60 -1.36
CA ARG A 89 12.50 -8.97 -2.77
C ARG A 89 12.69 -7.74 -3.66
N PHE A 90 12.03 -6.61 -3.36
CA PHE A 90 12.22 -5.34 -4.09
C PHE A 90 13.65 -4.86 -4.01
N LEU A 91 14.16 -4.75 -2.79
CA LEU A 91 15.54 -4.36 -2.51
C LEU A 91 16.53 -5.28 -3.24
N THR A 92 16.25 -6.59 -3.26
CA THR A 92 17.07 -7.56 -3.97
C THR A 92 17.08 -7.35 -5.49
N LYS A 93 15.93 -7.04 -6.11
CA LYS A 93 15.84 -6.79 -7.57
C LYS A 93 16.53 -5.48 -7.95
N GLU A 94 16.36 -4.43 -7.16
CA GLU A 94 16.98 -3.12 -7.42
C GLU A 94 18.46 -3.05 -7.01
N GLY A 95 18.96 -4.05 -6.26
CA GLY A 95 20.32 -4.06 -5.74
C GLY A 95 20.55 -3.02 -4.63
N TRP A 96 19.50 -2.70 -3.87
CA TRP A 96 19.53 -1.70 -2.80
C TRP A 96 19.65 -2.35 -1.43
N THR A 97 20.36 -1.67 -0.54
CA THR A 97 20.32 -1.94 0.89
C THR A 97 19.09 -1.28 1.53
N PRO A 98 18.64 -1.76 2.70
CA PRO A 98 17.58 -1.10 3.44
C PRO A 98 17.87 0.38 3.74
N THR A 99 19.13 0.72 4.05
CA THR A 99 19.55 2.10 4.30
C THR A 99 19.37 2.99 3.08
N GLU A 100 19.83 2.52 1.91
CA GLU A 100 19.67 3.26 0.64
C GLU A 100 18.19 3.46 0.32
N PHE A 101 17.36 2.45 0.55
CA PHE A 101 15.92 2.56 0.38
C PHE A 101 15.30 3.64 1.28
N TYR A 102 15.65 3.68 2.57
CA TYR A 102 15.15 4.71 3.48
C TYR A 102 15.65 6.10 3.10
N ASP A 103 16.90 6.23 2.67
CA ASP A 103 17.47 7.51 2.23
C ASP A 103 16.76 8.03 0.98
N HIS A 104 16.49 7.15 0.01
CA HIS A 104 15.72 7.47 -1.18
C HIS A 104 14.27 7.86 -0.83
N LEU A 105 13.61 7.08 0.02
CA LEU A 105 12.22 7.34 0.44
C LEU A 105 12.11 8.68 1.18
N ARG A 106 13.05 8.95 2.10
CA ARG A 106 13.09 10.21 2.85
C ARG A 106 13.37 11.41 1.94
N ALA A 107 14.30 11.26 1.00
CA ALA A 107 14.61 12.32 0.05
C ALA A 107 13.38 12.68 -0.79
N GLU A 108 12.66 11.67 -1.29
CA GLU A 108 11.48 11.89 -2.10
C GLU A 108 10.33 12.48 -1.29
N LEU A 109 10.02 11.93 -0.12
CA LEU A 109 9.02 12.48 0.80
C LEU A 109 9.30 13.95 1.17
N SER A 110 10.57 14.33 1.31
CA SER A 110 10.95 15.72 1.62
C SER A 110 10.75 16.69 0.45
N THR A 111 10.61 16.17 -0.77
CA THR A 111 10.40 16.95 -2.00
C THR A 111 8.96 16.92 -2.51
N MET A 112 8.09 16.11 -1.89
CA MET A 112 6.66 16.04 -2.19
C MET A 112 5.95 17.26 -1.61
N ASP A 113 5.95 18.37 -2.34
CA ASP A 113 5.09 19.52 -2.05
C ASP A 113 3.63 19.15 -2.38
N SER A 114 2.76 19.31 -1.37
CA SER A 114 1.38 18.80 -1.17
C SER A 114 0.29 18.95 -2.27
N LEU A 115 0.57 19.11 -3.57
CA LEU A 115 -0.46 19.55 -4.52
C LEU A 115 -0.47 18.89 -5.92
N ARG A 116 -0.14 17.61 -6.06
CA ARG A 116 -0.46 16.87 -7.30
C ARG A 116 -1.19 15.57 -7.01
N SER A 117 -2.27 15.33 -7.75
CA SER A 117 -3.00 14.05 -7.75
C SER A 117 -2.13 12.87 -8.19
N GLU A 118 -0.97 13.12 -8.80
CA GLU A 118 0.09 12.11 -9.05
C GLU A 118 0.70 11.57 -7.73
N HIS A 119 0.37 12.14 -6.56
CA HIS A 119 0.92 11.76 -5.24
C HIS A 119 -0.05 11.00 -4.32
N GLU A 120 -1.33 10.84 -4.66
CA GLU A 120 -2.28 10.07 -3.84
C GLU A 120 -1.83 8.60 -3.68
N HIS A 121 -1.15 8.08 -4.71
CA HIS A 121 -0.66 6.70 -4.78
C HIS A 121 0.62 6.48 -3.96
N ALA A 122 1.48 7.48 -3.97
CA ALA A 122 2.66 7.56 -3.13
C ALA A 122 2.26 7.62 -1.65
N GLU A 123 1.25 8.41 -1.32
CA GLU A 123 0.68 8.51 0.02
C GLU A 123 0.07 7.18 0.47
N ASP A 124 -0.69 6.49 -0.39
CA ASP A 124 -1.26 5.19 -0.03
C ASP A 124 -0.20 4.08 0.14
N LEU A 125 0.90 4.10 -0.63
CA LEU A 125 2.03 3.18 -0.43
C LEU A 125 2.78 3.50 0.86
N VAL A 126 3.10 4.77 1.11
CA VAL A 126 3.78 5.21 2.33
C VAL A 126 2.93 4.87 3.54
N ARG A 127 1.60 5.04 3.44
CA ARG A 127 0.64 4.60 4.46
C ARG A 127 0.63 3.09 4.64
N MET A 128 0.69 2.29 3.57
CA MET A 128 0.78 0.83 3.67
C MET A 128 2.07 0.39 4.38
N ILE A 129 3.20 0.99 4.04
CA ILE A 129 4.48 0.72 4.70
C ILE A 129 4.41 1.15 6.16
N HIS A 130 3.84 2.32 6.45
CA HIS A 130 3.64 2.81 7.82
C HIS A 130 2.75 1.85 8.63
N ASP A 131 1.61 1.44 8.07
CA ASP A 131 0.67 0.49 8.68
C ASP A 131 1.35 -0.86 8.98
N ALA A 132 2.33 -1.28 8.17
CA ALA A 132 3.07 -2.53 8.44
C ALA A 132 3.89 -2.46 9.73
N PHE A 133 4.30 -1.26 10.16
CA PHE A 133 5.12 -1.04 11.36
C PHE A 133 4.37 -0.33 12.50
N ASP A 134 3.12 0.07 12.28
CA ASP A 134 2.24 0.72 13.27
C ASP A 134 0.89 -0.01 13.34
N PHE A 135 0.73 -0.80 14.40
CA PHE A 135 -0.50 -1.56 14.66
C PHE A 135 -1.73 -0.67 14.81
N ASP A 136 -1.63 0.47 15.50
CA ASP A 136 -2.78 1.33 15.76
C ASP A 136 -3.24 2.03 14.48
N SER A 137 -2.29 2.49 13.65
CA SER A 137 -2.56 3.04 12.32
C SER A 137 -3.25 2.00 11.43
N TRP A 138 -2.68 0.80 11.35
CA TRP A 138 -3.24 -0.31 10.58
C TRP A 138 -4.64 -0.71 11.06
N ALA A 139 -4.82 -0.85 12.37
CA ALA A 139 -6.09 -1.28 12.95
C ALA A 139 -7.20 -0.24 12.74
N GLN A 140 -6.87 1.06 12.74
CA GLN A 140 -7.79 2.13 12.37
C GLN A 140 -8.16 2.07 10.89
N SER A 141 -7.17 1.85 10.02
CA SER A 141 -7.32 1.65 8.58
C SER A 141 -8.27 0.47 8.28
N MET A 142 -8.10 -0.67 8.95
CA MET A 142 -8.97 -1.84 8.82
C MET A 142 -10.38 -1.60 9.37
N ARG A 143 -10.52 -0.92 10.51
CA ARG A 143 -11.83 -0.56 11.07
C ARG A 143 -12.60 0.39 10.16
N TRP A 144 -11.90 1.36 9.55
CA TRP A 144 -12.50 2.24 8.55
C TRP A 144 -13.02 1.46 7.35
N SER A 145 -12.24 0.52 6.81
CA SER A 145 -12.65 -0.34 5.69
C SER A 145 -13.83 -1.24 6.04
N ALA A 146 -13.79 -1.93 7.18
CA ALA A 146 -14.86 -2.82 7.62
C ALA A 146 -16.19 -2.09 7.82
N ASN A 147 -16.17 -0.90 8.44
CA ASN A 147 -17.38 -0.13 8.71
C ASN A 147 -17.81 0.78 7.54
N GLY A 148 -16.90 1.09 6.62
CA GLY A 148 -17.19 1.74 5.35
C GLY A 148 -17.96 0.82 4.40
N LEU A 149 -17.57 -0.46 4.30
CA LEU A 149 -18.28 -1.51 3.56
C LEU A 149 -19.71 -1.74 4.09
N ALA A 150 -19.88 -1.79 5.41
CA ALA A 150 -21.19 -2.00 6.06
C ALA A 150 -22.23 -0.91 5.73
N ARG A 151 -21.81 0.26 5.24
CA ARG A 151 -22.73 1.33 4.77
C ARG A 151 -23.21 1.11 3.33
N PHE A 152 -22.54 0.29 2.52
CA PHE A 152 -22.93 -0.01 1.14
C PHE A 152 -23.82 -1.25 1.02
N ASP A 153 -23.76 -2.19 1.95
CA ASP A 153 -24.61 -3.41 1.98
C ASP A 153 -26.04 -3.17 2.52
N ARG A 154 -26.40 -1.92 2.85
CA ARG A 154 -27.76 -1.54 3.32
C ARG A 154 -28.59 -0.80 2.25
N LYS A 155 -28.37 -1.06 0.96
CA LYS A 155 -29.23 -0.53 -0.11
C LYS A 155 -29.79 -1.63 -1.00
#